data_AF-A0A3P7MTJ3-F1
#
_entry.id   AF-A0A3P7MTJ3-F1
#
_cell.length_a   1.000
_cell.length_b   1.000
_cell.length_c   1.000
_cell.angle_alpha   90.00
_cell.angle_beta   90.00
_cell.angle_gamma   90.00
#
_symmetry.space_group_name_H-M   'P 1'
#
loop_
_entity.id
_entity.type
_entity.pdbx_description
1 polymer ?
#
loop_
_entity_poly.entity_id
_entity_poly.type
_entity_poly.pdbx_seq_one_letter_code
_entity_poly.pdbx_strand_id
1 'polypeptide(L)'
;MKSPLPDSVEFKDAVPLNTVCPELEALRVENANPDLVITVYGLAQCLQLNGLKEWSQCFIIERLNINNIADIWCLASAVEHEVFKAPCMELIKRHFEEFVQLPVFKEVDYDNLRDLIQSNDLCVSNEEKVVDAISKWIEAGAEAGGECNERASRLGDFMAMIRWGYTSKEFRLAVMSNHKFISSSVQCL
;
A
#
# COMPACT_ATOMS: atom_id res chain seq x y z
N MET A 1 -36.24 -34.98 21.88
CA MET A 1 -35.58 -33.70 22.21
C MET A 1 -34.27 -33.65 21.45
N LYS A 2 -34.14 -32.78 20.45
CA LYS A 2 -32.88 -32.56 19.73
C LYS A 2 -31.95 -31.78 20.67
N SER A 3 -30.74 -32.28 20.90
CA SER A 3 -29.73 -31.58 21.70
C SER A 3 -29.36 -30.26 21.02
N PRO A 4 -29.02 -29.20 21.77
CA PRO A 4 -28.45 -27.98 21.20
C PRO A 4 -27.12 -28.34 20.52
N LEU A 5 -26.88 -27.78 19.34
CA LEU A 5 -25.54 -27.81 18.72
C LEU A 5 -24.59 -26.98 19.61
N PRO A 6 -23.35 -27.42 19.83
CA PRO A 6 -22.41 -26.69 20.66
C PRO A 6 -22.02 -25.35 20.03
N ASP A 7 -21.96 -24.30 20.85
CA ASP A 7 -21.63 -22.90 20.46
C ASP A 7 -20.15 -22.69 20.10
N SER A 8 -19.35 -23.75 20.00
CA SER A 8 -17.97 -23.70 19.53
C SER A 8 -17.61 -24.98 18.81
N VAL A 9 -17.10 -24.84 17.59
CA VAL A 9 -16.52 -25.93 16.80
C VAL A 9 -15.02 -25.89 17.05
N GLU A 10 -14.54 -26.67 18.01
CA GLU A 10 -13.12 -26.98 18.14
C GLU A 10 -12.76 -28.02 17.06
N PHE A 11 -12.01 -27.62 16.03
CA PHE A 11 -11.43 -28.55 15.08
C PHE A 11 -10.36 -29.39 15.79
N LYS A 12 -10.76 -30.54 16.33
CA LYS A 12 -9.86 -31.41 17.12
C LYS A 12 -8.86 -32.23 16.32
N ASP A 13 -8.91 -32.20 15.01
CA ASP A 13 -7.96 -32.93 14.17
C ASP A 13 -7.65 -32.11 12.91
N ALA A 14 -6.91 -31.01 13.06
CA ALA A 14 -6.34 -30.30 11.91
C ALA A 14 -5.23 -31.16 11.30
N VAL A 15 -5.63 -32.24 10.62
CA VAL A 15 -4.87 -32.79 9.50
C VAL A 15 -4.55 -31.57 8.62
N PRO A 16 -3.26 -31.21 8.41
CA PRO A 16 -2.93 -30.00 7.69
C PRO A 16 -3.63 -30.05 6.34
N LEU A 17 -4.34 -28.99 5.95
CA LEU A 17 -5.18 -29.00 4.74
C LEU A 17 -4.43 -29.38 3.45
N ASN A 18 -3.09 -29.33 3.45
CA ASN A 18 -2.23 -29.88 2.39
C ASN A 18 -2.32 -31.42 2.23
N THR A 19 -2.67 -32.15 3.29
CA THR A 19 -2.87 -33.60 3.28
C THR A 19 -4.31 -34.00 2.98
N VAL A 20 -5.27 -33.06 3.10
CA VAL A 20 -6.70 -33.30 2.87
C VAL A 20 -7.15 -32.91 1.46
N CYS A 21 -6.48 -31.94 0.82
CA CYS A 21 -6.87 -31.44 -0.50
C CYS A 21 -5.74 -31.65 -1.52
N PRO A 22 -5.70 -32.78 -2.25
CA PRO A 22 -4.87 -32.90 -3.44
C PRO A 22 -5.18 -31.81 -4.49
N GLU A 23 -6.37 -31.17 -4.44
CA GLU A 23 -6.65 -29.97 -5.23
C GLU A 23 -5.79 -28.76 -4.83
N LEU A 24 -5.37 -28.61 -3.56
CA LEU A 24 -4.44 -27.54 -3.13
C LEU A 24 -3.02 -27.76 -3.67
N GLU A 25 -2.57 -29.01 -3.70
CA GLU A 25 -1.28 -29.41 -4.31
C GLU A 25 -1.33 -29.25 -5.85
N ALA A 26 -2.48 -29.49 -6.48
CA ALA A 26 -2.72 -29.22 -7.91
C ALA A 26 -2.84 -27.71 -8.21
N LEU A 27 -3.49 -26.94 -7.32
CA LEU A 27 -3.54 -25.48 -7.36
C LEU A 27 -2.14 -24.86 -7.26
N ARG A 28 -1.22 -25.48 -6.49
CA ARG A 28 0.20 -25.10 -6.42
C ARG A 28 0.90 -25.17 -7.78
N VAL A 29 0.44 -26.05 -8.68
CA VAL A 29 1.07 -26.31 -9.98
C VAL A 29 0.38 -25.56 -11.13
N GLU A 30 -0.94 -25.36 -11.07
CA GLU A 30 -1.71 -24.81 -12.20
C GLU A 30 -2.09 -23.33 -12.08
N ASN A 31 -2.16 -22.73 -10.88
CA ASN A 31 -2.81 -21.43 -10.74
C ASN A 31 -1.87 -20.22 -10.79
N ALA A 32 -1.85 -19.59 -11.96
CA ALA A 32 -1.30 -18.26 -12.19
C ALA A 32 -2.28 -17.12 -11.81
N ASN A 33 -3.40 -17.41 -11.13
CA ASN A 33 -4.39 -16.40 -10.77
C ASN A 33 -4.09 -15.79 -9.36
N PRO A 34 -3.58 -14.54 -9.29
CA PRO A 34 -3.24 -13.89 -8.02
C PRO A 34 -4.44 -13.71 -7.08
N ASP A 35 -5.66 -13.52 -7.60
CA ASP A 35 -6.87 -13.29 -6.79
C ASP A 35 -7.24 -14.53 -5.96
N LEU A 36 -7.02 -15.72 -6.53
CA LEU A 36 -7.28 -16.97 -5.85
C LEU A 36 -6.31 -17.17 -4.68
N VAL A 37 -5.04 -16.82 -4.85
CA VAL A 37 -4.01 -16.99 -3.81
C VAL A 37 -4.23 -16.02 -2.65
N ILE A 38 -4.68 -14.80 -2.93
CA ILE A 38 -5.12 -13.85 -1.89
C ILE A 38 -6.28 -14.43 -1.08
N THR A 39 -7.27 -15.01 -1.76
CA THR A 39 -8.40 -15.69 -1.10
C THR A 39 -7.95 -16.86 -0.23
N VAL A 40 -7.05 -17.71 -0.75
CA VAL A 40 -6.47 -18.85 -0.02
C VAL A 40 -5.68 -18.37 1.19
N TYR A 41 -4.92 -17.29 1.08
CA TYR A 41 -4.22 -16.68 2.21
C TYR A 41 -5.19 -16.22 3.30
N GLY A 42 -6.27 -15.52 2.93
CA GLY A 42 -7.30 -15.07 3.89
C GLY A 42 -7.95 -16.23 4.64
N LEU A 43 -8.28 -17.32 3.93
CA LEU A 43 -8.82 -18.53 4.56
C LEU A 43 -7.79 -19.23 5.45
N ALA A 44 -6.55 -19.34 5.00
CA ALA A 44 -5.46 -19.93 5.79
C ALA A 44 -5.21 -19.17 7.10
N GLN A 45 -5.28 -17.85 7.06
CA GLN A 45 -5.20 -16.98 8.24
C GLN A 45 -6.38 -17.24 9.19
N CYS A 46 -7.62 -17.25 8.70
CA CYS A 46 -8.82 -17.49 9.52
C CYS A 46 -8.83 -18.88 10.17
N LEU A 47 -8.32 -19.89 9.48
CA LEU A 47 -8.28 -21.28 9.94
C LEU A 47 -6.99 -21.66 10.67
N GLN A 48 -6.07 -20.70 10.89
CA GLN A 48 -4.77 -20.89 11.56
C GLN A 48 -3.88 -21.97 10.91
N LEU A 49 -3.91 -22.05 9.59
CA LEU A 49 -3.16 -23.02 8.79
C LEU A 49 -1.79 -22.44 8.42
N ASN A 50 -0.86 -22.41 9.37
CA ASN A 50 0.42 -21.70 9.23
C ASN A 50 1.22 -22.10 7.99
N GLY A 51 1.30 -23.40 7.64
CA GLY A 51 2.05 -23.83 6.46
C GLY A 51 1.46 -23.32 5.13
N LEU A 52 0.13 -23.27 5.03
CA LEU A 52 -0.55 -22.72 3.85
C LEU A 52 -0.45 -21.19 3.82
N LYS A 53 -0.52 -20.55 4.99
CA LYS A 53 -0.32 -19.11 5.14
C LYS A 53 1.07 -18.69 4.64
N GLU A 54 2.12 -19.34 5.12
CA GLU A 54 3.52 -19.06 4.74
C GLU A 54 3.75 -19.29 3.24
N TRP A 55 3.24 -20.40 2.70
CA TRP A 55 3.33 -20.68 1.27
C TRP A 55 2.65 -19.59 0.43
N SER A 56 1.42 -19.20 0.78
CA SER A 56 0.70 -18.15 0.06
C SER A 56 1.41 -16.80 0.18
N GLN A 57 1.99 -16.48 1.34
CA GLN A 57 2.80 -15.28 1.52
C GLN A 57 4.00 -15.25 0.57
N CYS A 58 4.80 -16.33 0.53
CA CYS A 58 5.93 -16.44 -0.39
C CYS A 58 5.47 -16.30 -1.84
N PHE A 59 4.40 -16.99 -2.23
CA PHE A 59 3.88 -16.94 -3.60
C PHE A 59 3.46 -15.52 -4.02
N ILE A 60 2.75 -14.79 -3.15
CA ILE A 60 2.32 -13.42 -3.40
C ILE A 60 3.53 -12.49 -3.52
N ILE A 61 4.50 -12.59 -2.60
CA ILE A 61 5.69 -11.73 -2.56
C ILE A 61 6.60 -11.98 -3.77
N GLU A 62 6.84 -13.25 -4.15
CA GLU A 62 7.69 -13.60 -5.30
C GLU A 62 7.14 -13.07 -6.64
N ARG A 63 5.84 -12.81 -6.71
CA ARG A 63 5.15 -12.33 -7.93
C ARG A 63 4.72 -10.86 -7.83
N LEU A 64 5.10 -10.18 -6.75
CA LEU A 64 4.81 -8.76 -6.54
C LEU A 64 5.47 -7.93 -7.65
N ASN A 65 4.66 -7.12 -8.33
CA ASN A 65 5.10 -6.20 -9.38
C ASN A 65 4.16 -4.99 -9.45
N ILE A 66 4.51 -3.96 -10.22
CA ILE A 66 3.76 -2.70 -10.24
C ILE A 66 2.30 -2.86 -10.71
N ASN A 67 2.00 -3.88 -11.53
CA ASN A 67 0.65 -4.10 -12.05
C ASN A 67 -0.30 -4.71 -11.03
N ASN A 68 0.20 -5.51 -10.09
CA ASN A 68 -0.61 -6.16 -9.04
C ASN A 68 -0.43 -5.52 -7.65
N ILE A 69 0.32 -4.42 -7.57
CA ILE A 69 0.64 -3.77 -6.30
C ILE A 69 -0.62 -3.22 -5.61
N ALA A 70 -1.62 -2.79 -6.37
CA ALA A 70 -2.85 -2.24 -5.82
C ALA A 70 -3.61 -3.28 -5.00
N ASP A 71 -3.77 -4.49 -5.54
CA ASP A 71 -4.48 -5.58 -4.87
C ASP A 71 -3.74 -6.03 -3.61
N ILE A 72 -2.40 -6.14 -3.71
CA ILE A 72 -1.56 -6.58 -2.58
C ILE A 72 -1.44 -5.47 -1.52
N TRP A 73 -1.42 -4.19 -1.92
CA TRP A 73 -1.44 -3.06 -0.98
C TRP A 73 -2.76 -2.99 -0.22
N CYS A 74 -3.89 -3.21 -0.90
CA CYS A 74 -5.20 -3.31 -0.27
C CYS A 74 -5.24 -4.47 0.73
N LEU A 75 -4.73 -5.64 0.35
CA LEU A 75 -4.58 -6.78 1.25
C LEU A 75 -3.70 -6.45 2.47
N ALA A 76 -2.55 -5.82 2.26
CA ALA A 76 -1.62 -5.45 3.32
C ALA A 76 -2.29 -4.48 4.31
N SER A 77 -3.07 -3.52 3.80
CA SER A 77 -3.82 -2.55 4.59
C SER A 77 -4.95 -3.22 5.38
N ALA A 78 -5.64 -4.22 4.80
CA ALA A 78 -6.76 -4.90 5.45
C ALA A 78 -6.32 -5.90 6.55
N VAL A 79 -5.15 -6.52 6.40
CA VAL A 79 -4.67 -7.58 7.30
C VAL A 79 -3.64 -7.05 8.32
N GLU A 80 -3.26 -5.77 8.21
CA GLU A 80 -2.28 -5.09 9.08
C GLU A 80 -0.96 -5.89 9.27
N HIS A 81 -0.54 -6.62 8.24
CA HIS A 81 0.59 -7.53 8.34
C HIS A 81 1.83 -6.96 7.63
N GLU A 82 2.85 -6.60 8.40
CA GLU A 82 4.13 -6.06 7.92
C GLU A 82 4.80 -6.92 6.83
N VAL A 83 4.50 -8.21 6.80
CA VAL A 83 5.00 -9.18 5.81
C VAL A 83 4.70 -8.76 4.37
N PHE A 84 3.55 -8.13 4.10
CA PHE A 84 3.24 -7.62 2.76
C PHE A 84 3.61 -6.14 2.60
N LYS A 85 3.52 -5.36 3.69
CA LYS A 85 3.78 -3.93 3.66
C LYS A 85 5.23 -3.62 3.28
N ALA A 86 6.20 -4.33 3.86
CA ALA A 86 7.62 -4.10 3.59
C ALA A 86 8.01 -4.38 2.12
N PRO A 87 7.68 -5.54 1.52
CA PRO A 87 7.94 -5.77 0.09
C PRO A 87 7.23 -4.79 -0.84
N CYS A 88 5.96 -4.44 -0.55
CA CYS A 88 5.25 -3.42 -1.32
C CYS A 88 5.96 -2.07 -1.24
N MET A 89 6.38 -1.65 -0.04
CA MET A 89 7.09 -0.40 0.17
C MET A 89 8.41 -0.36 -0.60
N GLU A 90 9.17 -1.46 -0.61
CA GLU A 90 10.40 -1.57 -1.39
C GLU A 90 10.14 -1.46 -2.90
N LEU A 91 9.09 -2.10 -3.40
CA LEU A 91 8.72 -2.02 -4.80
C LEU A 91 8.25 -0.60 -5.18
N ILE A 92 7.42 0.04 -4.34
CA ILE A 92 6.96 1.43 -4.54
C ILE A 92 8.16 2.35 -4.61
N LYS A 93 9.16 2.20 -3.73
CA LYS A 93 10.36 3.04 -3.77
C LYS A 93 11.10 2.94 -5.09
N ARG A 94 11.16 1.75 -5.70
CA ARG A 94 11.83 1.52 -6.99
C ARG A 94 11.05 2.04 -8.19
N HIS A 95 9.72 2.00 -8.11
CA HIS A 95 8.78 2.36 -9.19
C HIS A 95 7.87 3.53 -8.79
N PHE A 96 8.39 4.50 -8.04
CA PHE A 96 7.58 5.53 -7.39
C PHE A 96 6.76 6.35 -8.38
N GLU A 97 7.37 6.79 -9.47
CA GLU A 97 6.69 7.60 -10.49
C GLU A 97 5.54 6.86 -11.17
N GLU A 98 5.69 5.54 -11.40
CA GLU A 98 4.64 4.68 -11.94
C GLU A 98 3.52 4.50 -10.92
N PHE A 99 3.88 4.25 -9.65
CA PHE A 99 2.94 4.08 -8.56
C PHE A 99 2.06 5.32 -8.34
N VAL A 100 2.64 6.52 -8.42
CA VAL A 100 1.91 7.81 -8.29
C VAL A 100 0.82 7.99 -9.36
N GLN A 101 0.90 7.29 -10.50
CA GLN A 101 -0.17 7.32 -11.51
C GLN A 101 -1.30 6.33 -11.23
N LEU A 102 -1.09 5.37 -10.32
CA LEU A 102 -2.09 4.36 -10.02
C LEU A 102 -3.20 4.93 -9.13
N PRO A 103 -4.46 4.47 -9.29
CA PRO A 103 -5.58 4.93 -8.45
C PRO A 103 -5.34 4.71 -6.95
N VAL A 104 -4.70 3.60 -6.58
CA VAL A 104 -4.39 3.24 -5.18
C VAL A 104 -3.52 4.28 -4.48
N PHE A 105 -2.74 5.09 -5.22
CA PHE A 105 -1.94 6.17 -4.63
C PHE A 105 -2.82 7.18 -3.86
N LYS A 106 -4.05 7.41 -4.32
CA LYS A 106 -4.99 8.32 -3.66
C LYS A 106 -5.42 7.82 -2.27
N GLU A 107 -5.34 6.51 -2.05
CA GLU A 107 -5.79 5.84 -0.82
C GLU A 107 -4.66 5.71 0.22
N VAL A 108 -3.41 6.02 -0.16
CA VAL A 108 -2.26 5.97 0.76
C VAL A 108 -2.48 6.94 1.92
N ASP A 109 -2.26 6.47 3.14
CA ASP A 109 -2.34 7.30 4.34
C ASP A 109 -1.13 8.26 4.46
N TYR A 110 -1.23 9.19 5.40
CA TYR A 110 -0.19 10.19 5.63
C TYR A 110 1.14 9.56 6.04
N ASP A 111 1.13 8.56 6.93
CA ASP A 111 2.34 7.99 7.51
C ASP A 111 3.14 7.21 6.45
N ASN A 112 2.48 6.41 5.61
CA ASN A 112 3.12 5.69 4.53
C ASN A 112 3.67 6.63 3.46
N LEU A 113 2.95 7.70 3.11
CA LEU A 113 3.46 8.69 2.16
C LEU A 113 4.66 9.47 2.74
N ARG A 114 4.61 9.80 4.03
CA ARG A 114 5.73 10.41 4.75
C ARG A 114 6.95 9.51 4.73
N ASP A 115 6.81 8.23 5.06
CA ASP A 115 7.90 7.27 5.07
C ASP A 115 8.52 7.08 3.67
N LEU A 116 7.69 7.14 2.62
CA LEU A 116 8.15 7.14 1.23
C LEU A 116 9.00 8.36 0.90
N ILE A 117 8.51 9.56 1.22
CA ILE A 117 9.19 10.83 0.89
C ILE A 117 10.47 11.01 1.70
N GLN A 118 10.49 10.59 2.96
CA GLN A 118 11.68 10.66 3.81
C GLN A 118 12.74 9.61 3.46
N SER A 119 12.38 8.59 2.68
CA SER A 119 13.30 7.53 2.29
C SER A 119 14.42 8.06 1.37
N ASN A 120 15.67 7.76 1.74
CA ASN A 120 16.82 8.05 0.87
C ASN A 120 16.91 7.10 -0.33
N ASP A 121 16.26 5.94 -0.25
CA ASP A 121 16.24 4.92 -1.31
C ASP A 121 15.10 5.12 -2.33
N LEU A 122 14.42 6.28 -2.28
CA LEU A 122 13.35 6.59 -3.22
C LEU A 122 13.93 6.84 -4.63
N CYS A 123 13.61 5.96 -5.58
CA CYS A 123 14.04 6.07 -6.96
C CYS A 123 13.11 7.01 -7.72
N VAL A 124 13.54 8.25 -7.89
CA VAL A 124 12.80 9.30 -8.58
C VAL A 124 13.75 10.08 -9.49
N SER A 125 13.28 10.47 -10.67
CA SER A 125 14.10 11.17 -11.67
C SER A 125 14.58 12.54 -11.17
N ASN A 126 13.75 13.24 -10.40
CA ASN A 126 14.08 14.49 -9.75
C ASN A 126 13.14 14.76 -8.56
N GLU A 127 13.55 15.70 -7.69
CA GLU A 127 12.76 16.07 -6.51
C GLU A 127 11.45 16.80 -6.89
N GLU A 128 11.36 17.38 -8.09
CA GLU A 128 10.14 18.04 -8.57
C GLU A 128 8.99 17.03 -8.73
N LYS A 129 9.28 15.78 -9.12
CA LYS A 129 8.28 14.69 -9.16
C LYS A 129 7.73 14.33 -7.78
N VAL A 130 8.50 14.50 -6.72
CA VAL A 130 8.04 14.30 -5.35
C VAL A 130 7.02 15.38 -4.97
N VAL A 131 7.31 16.63 -5.34
CA VAL A 131 6.40 17.77 -5.16
C VAL A 131 5.10 17.56 -5.95
N ASP A 132 5.19 17.11 -7.20
CA ASP A 132 4.03 16.75 -8.02
C ASP A 132 3.19 15.65 -7.35
N ALA A 133 3.84 14.61 -6.81
CA ALA A 133 3.16 13.51 -6.12
C ALA A 133 2.42 13.97 -4.85
N ILE A 134 3.05 14.81 -4.02
CA ILE A 134 2.41 15.42 -2.84
C ILE A 134 1.18 16.23 -3.26
N SER A 135 1.31 17.01 -4.33
CA SER A 135 0.23 17.86 -4.84
C SER A 135 -0.96 17.02 -5.30
N LYS A 136 -0.71 15.96 -6.07
CA LYS A 136 -1.74 14.97 -6.47
C LYS A 136 -2.43 14.32 -5.28
N TRP A 137 -1.68 13.96 -4.24
CA TRP A 137 -2.23 13.32 -3.05
C TRP A 137 -3.15 14.26 -2.25
N ILE A 138 -2.80 15.55 -2.19
CA ILE A 138 -3.62 16.59 -1.55
C ILE A 138 -4.87 16.89 -2.36
N GLU A 139 -4.75 17.00 -3.68
CA GLU A 139 -5.89 17.19 -4.59
C GLU A 139 -6.89 16.04 -4.48
N ALA A 140 -6.42 14.79 -4.41
CA ALA A 140 -7.27 13.63 -4.19
C ALA A 140 -8.06 13.70 -2.86
N GLY A 141 -7.51 14.33 -1.82
CA GLY A 141 -8.23 14.58 -0.57
C GLY A 141 -9.33 15.65 -0.70
N ALA A 142 -9.15 16.64 -1.57
CA ALA A 142 -10.16 17.67 -1.84
C ALA A 142 -11.34 17.09 -2.65
N GLU A 143 -11.06 16.18 -3.58
CA GLU A 143 -12.08 15.48 -4.38
C GLU A 143 -13.02 14.62 -3.53
N ALA A 144 -12.56 14.15 -2.35
CA ALA A 144 -13.30 13.24 -1.47
C ALA A 144 -14.39 13.91 -0.60
N GLY A 145 -14.63 15.23 -0.75
CA GLY A 145 -15.86 15.88 -0.29
C GLY A 145 -15.92 16.40 1.15
N GLY A 146 -14.78 16.64 1.81
CA GLY A 146 -14.74 17.24 3.16
C GLY A 146 -14.55 18.77 3.13
N GLU A 147 -15.36 19.52 3.89
CA GLU A 147 -15.29 20.99 4.04
C GLU A 147 -13.96 21.51 4.63
N CYS A 148 -13.07 20.62 5.08
CA CYS A 148 -11.66 20.89 5.40
C CYS A 148 -10.79 19.80 4.78
N ASN A 149 -9.92 20.16 3.84
CA ASN A 149 -8.94 19.22 3.30
C ASN A 149 -7.85 18.97 4.36
N GLU A 150 -8.04 17.95 5.20
CA GLU A 150 -7.06 17.52 6.20
C GLU A 150 -5.69 17.26 5.57
N ARG A 151 -5.64 16.75 4.34
CA ARG A 151 -4.39 16.55 3.60
C ARG A 151 -3.70 17.87 3.26
N ALA A 152 -4.45 18.92 2.94
CA ALA A 152 -3.88 20.24 2.69
C ALA A 152 -3.23 20.83 3.95
N SER A 153 -3.73 20.51 5.15
CA SER A 153 -3.08 20.93 6.40
C SER A 153 -1.69 20.31 6.59
N ARG A 154 -1.42 19.15 5.96
CA ARG A 154 -0.14 18.42 6.00
C ARG A 154 0.87 18.91 4.96
N LEU A 155 0.50 19.86 4.09
CA LEU A 155 1.41 20.36 3.07
C LEU A 155 2.69 20.93 3.66
N GLY A 156 2.58 21.71 4.74
CA GLY A 156 3.75 22.32 5.40
C GLY A 156 4.76 21.27 5.85
N ASP A 157 4.28 20.16 6.42
CA ASP A 157 5.11 19.04 6.85
C ASP A 157 5.88 18.45 5.66
N PHE A 158 5.20 18.17 4.54
CA PHE A 158 5.85 17.62 3.35
C PHE A 158 6.83 18.58 2.69
N MET A 159 6.49 19.88 2.62
CA MET A 159 7.38 20.90 2.05
C MET A 159 8.69 21.05 2.84
N ALA A 160 8.66 20.82 4.16
CA ALA A 160 9.87 20.79 4.97
C ALA A 160 10.74 19.55 4.73
N MET A 161 10.17 18.46 4.20
CA MET A 161 10.90 17.21 3.90
C MET A 161 11.55 17.22 2.51
N ILE A 162 11.07 18.07 1.60
CA ILE A 162 11.56 18.17 0.23
C ILE A 162 12.99 18.71 0.20
N ARG A 163 13.86 18.05 -0.57
CA ARG A 163 15.25 18.49 -0.77
C ARG A 163 15.33 19.58 -1.84
N TRP A 164 14.91 20.80 -1.50
CA TRP A 164 14.87 21.95 -2.41
C TRP A 164 16.18 22.30 -3.13
N GLY A 165 17.32 21.83 -2.62
CA GLY A 165 18.62 21.97 -3.30
C GLY A 165 18.71 21.21 -4.63
N TYR A 166 17.85 20.20 -4.84
CA TYR A 166 17.80 19.37 -6.04
C TYR A 166 16.66 19.77 -7.02
N THR A 167 15.97 20.90 -6.77
CA THR A 167 14.96 21.45 -7.69
C THR A 167 15.50 22.64 -8.48
N SER A 168 14.96 22.84 -9.69
CA SER A 168 15.33 23.99 -10.52
C SER A 168 14.87 25.31 -9.89
N LYS A 169 15.51 26.42 -10.29
CA LYS A 169 15.14 27.75 -9.79
C LYS A 169 13.76 28.16 -10.33
N GLU A 170 13.51 27.83 -11.59
CA GLU A 170 12.28 28.10 -12.31
C GLU A 170 11.11 27.37 -11.65
N PHE A 171 11.29 26.11 -11.28
CA PHE A 171 10.29 25.34 -10.56
C PHE A 171 9.99 25.93 -9.19
N ARG A 172 11.02 26.29 -8.40
CA ARG A 172 10.83 26.94 -7.09
C ARG A 172 10.02 28.23 -7.19
N LEU A 173 10.34 29.08 -8.17
CA LEU A 173 9.57 30.31 -8.40
C LEU A 173 8.13 30.03 -8.80
N ALA A 174 7.89 29.02 -9.64
CA ALA A 174 6.56 28.62 -10.07
C ALA A 174 5.73 28.07 -8.90
N VAL A 175 6.33 27.21 -8.06
CA VAL A 175 5.68 26.63 -6.87
C VAL A 175 5.32 27.73 -5.87
N MET A 176 6.22 28.68 -5.60
CA MET A 176 5.94 29.81 -4.70
C MET A 176 4.86 30.76 -5.27
N SER A 177 4.75 30.90 -6.59
CA SER A 177 3.82 31.84 -7.23
C SER A 177 2.44 31.25 -7.53
N ASN A 178 2.35 29.95 -7.82
CA ASN A 178 1.14 29.32 -8.40
C ASN A 178 0.45 28.30 -7.49
N HIS A 179 1.12 27.78 -6.46
CA HIS A 179 0.50 26.74 -5.63
C HIS A 179 -0.48 27.36 -4.64
N LYS A 180 -1.78 27.19 -4.92
CA LYS A 180 -2.91 27.66 -4.08
C LYS A 180 -2.76 27.29 -2.59
N PHE A 181 -2.03 26.20 -2.31
CA PHE A 181 -1.80 25.67 -0.97
C PHE A 181 -0.54 26.19 -0.27
N ILE A 182 0.45 26.73 -1.03
CA ILE A 182 1.72 27.21 -0.48
C ILE A 182 1.64 28.71 -0.16
N SER A 183 0.93 29.50 -1.00
CA SER A 183 0.73 30.93 -0.75
C SER A 183 -0.08 31.22 0.53
N SER A 184 -0.73 30.20 1.09
CA SER A 184 -1.56 30.25 2.29
C SER A 184 -0.86 29.73 3.56
N SER A 185 0.29 29.06 3.45
CA SER A 185 1.03 28.51 4.59
C SER A 185 2.25 29.34 4.94
N VAL A 186 2.18 30.04 6.07
CA VAL A 186 3.25 30.91 6.60
C VAL A 186 4.55 30.16 6.93
N GLN A 187 4.51 28.84 7.01
CA GLN A 187 5.66 27.98 7.30
C GLN A 187 6.51 27.65 6.05
N CYS A 188 6.01 27.96 4.85
CA CYS A 188 6.71 27.71 3.59
C CYS A 188 7.43 28.96 3.04
N LEU A 189 7.37 30.08 3.77
CA LEU A 189 8.10 31.33 3.53
C LEU A 189 9.36 31.38 4.39
#